data_AF-A0AAD9J4G8-F1
#
_entry.id   AF-A0AAD9J4G8-F1
#
_cell.length_a   1.000
_cell.length_b   1.000
_cell.length_c   1.000
_cell.angle_alpha   90.00
_cell.angle_beta   90.00
_cell.angle_gamma   90.00
#
_symmetry.space_group_name_H-M   'P 1'
#
loop_
_entity.id
_entity.type
_entity.pdbx_description
1 polymer ?
#
loop_
_entity_poly.entity_id
_entity_poly.type
_entity_poly.pdbx_seq_one_letter_code
_entity_poly.pdbx_strand_id
1 'polypeptide(L)'
;MYGGSRTNNIYEAWNNCFRSLVGHSHPTLWRAIDSIHAATVSRTLLKAARGEPPQKCVKRVYIQLQSRLHQLCVDRRDGSKTLEEFLQGAGHNIRWKPHG
;
A
#
# COMPACT_ATOMS: atom_id res chain seq x y z
N MET A 1 33.22 -17.75 20.06
CA MET A 1 31.92 -17.05 20.10
C MET A 1 31.46 -16.81 18.67
N TYR A 2 30.83 -17.82 18.03
CA TYR A 2 30.41 -17.72 16.62
C TYR A 2 29.19 -16.80 16.52
N GLY A 3 29.28 -15.76 15.69
CA GLY A 3 28.22 -14.80 15.44
C GLY A 3 26.97 -15.48 14.86
N GLY A 4 25.88 -15.46 15.62
CA GLY A 4 24.59 -15.99 15.21
C GLY A 4 24.11 -15.33 13.91
N SER A 5 23.89 -16.15 12.90
CA SER A 5 23.38 -15.76 11.60
C SER A 5 22.05 -15.01 11.75
N ARG A 6 22.02 -13.73 11.39
CA ARG A 6 20.84 -12.83 11.46
C ARG A 6 19.56 -13.45 10.88
N THR A 7 19.72 -14.40 9.97
CA THR A 7 18.64 -15.16 9.31
C THR A 7 17.88 -16.08 10.27
N ASN A 8 18.54 -16.76 11.21
CA ASN A 8 17.87 -17.72 12.09
C ASN A 8 16.85 -17.02 13.01
N ASN A 9 17.20 -15.82 13.50
CA ASN A 9 16.32 -14.98 14.28
C ASN A 9 15.02 -14.59 13.53
N ILE A 10 15.10 -14.37 12.20
CA ILE A 10 13.92 -13.98 11.40
C ILE A 10 12.98 -15.18 11.23
N TYR A 11 13.50 -16.37 10.96
CA TYR A 11 12.68 -17.57 10.83
C TYR A 11 12.04 -17.96 12.17
N GLU A 12 12.78 -17.90 13.26
CA GLU A 12 12.27 -18.17 14.60
C GLU A 12 11.21 -17.13 15.00
N ALA A 13 11.45 -15.84 14.74
CA ALA A 13 10.46 -14.79 15.00
C ALA A 13 9.18 -14.99 14.18
N TRP A 14 9.29 -15.36 12.90
CA TRP A 14 8.13 -15.64 12.08
C TRP A 14 7.36 -16.87 12.58
N ASN A 15 8.06 -17.97 12.89
CA ASN A 15 7.43 -19.19 13.42
C ASN A 15 6.75 -18.93 14.77
N ASN A 16 7.37 -18.16 15.66
CA ASN A 16 6.78 -17.79 16.94
C ASN A 16 5.53 -16.91 16.77
N CYS A 17 5.58 -15.93 15.87
CA CYS A 17 4.43 -15.11 15.52
C CYS A 17 3.30 -15.94 14.92
N PHE A 18 3.62 -16.84 13.98
CA PHE A 18 2.63 -17.73 13.35
C PHE A 18 2.00 -18.68 14.36
N ARG A 19 2.82 -19.30 15.23
CA ARG A 19 2.34 -20.17 16.29
C ARG A 19 1.47 -19.42 17.30
N SER A 20 1.83 -18.18 17.65
CA SER A 20 1.02 -17.31 18.52
C SER A 20 -0.32 -16.95 17.87
N LEU A 21 -0.31 -16.68 16.57
CA LEU A 21 -1.51 -16.33 15.78
C LEU A 21 -2.49 -17.50 15.66
N VAL A 22 -1.98 -18.69 15.34
CA VAL A 22 -2.80 -19.88 15.04
C VAL A 22 -3.03 -20.75 16.28
N GLY A 23 -2.19 -20.63 17.31
CA GLY A 23 -2.24 -21.42 18.54
C GLY A 23 -1.83 -22.90 18.38
N HIS A 24 -1.31 -23.29 17.21
CA HIS A 24 -0.98 -24.68 16.87
C HIS A 24 0.36 -24.77 16.16
N SER A 25 1.14 -25.82 16.46
CA SER A 25 2.41 -26.08 15.76
C SER A 25 2.20 -26.62 14.34
N HIS A 26 1.13 -27.37 14.13
CA HIS A 26 0.78 -27.98 12.83
C HIS A 26 -0.72 -27.82 12.54
N PRO A 27 -1.18 -26.61 12.18
CA PRO A 27 -2.58 -26.39 11.83
C PRO A 27 -2.92 -27.04 10.49
N THR A 28 -4.19 -27.40 10.30
CA THR A 28 -4.72 -27.67 8.96
C THR A 28 -4.76 -26.36 8.17
N LEU A 29 -4.75 -26.46 6.83
CA LEU A 29 -4.82 -25.28 5.96
C LEU A 29 -6.02 -24.38 6.31
N TRP A 30 -7.19 -24.99 6.55
CA TRP A 30 -8.40 -24.28 6.95
C TRP A 30 -8.23 -23.50 8.25
N ARG A 31 -7.67 -24.13 9.30
CA ARG A 31 -7.44 -23.46 10.59
C ARG A 31 -6.44 -22.31 10.48
N ALA A 32 -5.43 -22.44 9.63
CA ALA A 32 -4.49 -21.37 9.37
C ALA A 32 -5.19 -20.18 8.67
N ILE A 33 -6.02 -20.43 7.66
CA ILE A 33 -6.79 -19.39 6.95
C ILE A 33 -7.74 -18.68 7.91
N ASP A 34 -8.52 -19.42 8.70
CA ASP A 34 -9.49 -18.86 9.64
C ASP A 34 -8.80 -17.98 10.69
N SER A 35 -7.65 -18.41 11.21
CA SER A 35 -6.88 -17.65 12.19
C SER A 35 -6.34 -16.34 11.60
N ILE A 36 -5.86 -16.36 10.35
CA ILE A 36 -5.39 -15.16 9.64
C ILE A 36 -6.56 -14.20 9.38
N HIS A 37 -7.73 -14.71 9.00
CA HIS A 37 -8.93 -13.90 8.79
C HIS A 37 -9.37 -13.22 10.10
N ALA A 38 -9.47 -13.98 11.20
CA ALA A 38 -9.84 -13.45 12.51
C ALA A 38 -8.85 -12.37 13.00
N ALA A 39 -7.55 -12.58 12.79
CA ALA A 39 -6.53 -11.60 13.15
C ALA A 39 -6.61 -10.33 12.30
N THR A 40 -6.90 -10.44 11.00
CA THR A 40 -7.10 -9.30 10.10
C THR A 40 -8.28 -8.45 10.52
N VAL A 41 -9.41 -9.09 10.87
CA VAL A 41 -10.61 -8.40 11.36
C VAL A 41 -10.31 -7.69 12.67
N SER A 42 -9.69 -8.39 13.63
CA SER A 42 -9.32 -7.83 14.94
C SER A 42 -8.40 -6.61 14.79
N ARG A 43 -7.42 -6.68 13.89
CA ARG A 43 -6.51 -5.56 13.60
C ARG A 43 -7.25 -4.38 12.97
N THR A 44 -8.20 -4.64 12.08
CA THR A 44 -9.01 -3.60 11.44
C THR A 44 -9.89 -2.90 12.46
N LEU A 45 -10.52 -3.66 13.37
CA LEU A 45 -11.31 -3.10 14.46
C LEU A 45 -10.46 -2.26 15.41
N LEU A 46 -9.25 -2.73 15.75
CA LEU A 46 -8.32 -1.97 16.59
C LEU A 46 -7.90 -0.65 15.94
N LYS A 47 -7.64 -0.65 14.62
CA LYS A 47 -7.35 0.59 13.88
C LYS A 47 -8.53 1.56 13.91
N ALA A 48 -9.74 1.06 13.69
CA ALA A 48 -10.96 1.87 13.77
C ALA A 48 -11.16 2.46 15.17
N ALA A 49 -10.94 1.67 16.23
CA ALA A 49 -11.03 2.12 17.62
C ALA A 49 -9.98 3.21 17.95
N ARG A 50 -8.83 3.20 17.29
CA ARG A 50 -7.79 4.24 17.40
C ARG A 50 -8.10 5.50 16.57
N GLY A 51 -9.22 5.52 15.84
CA GLY A 51 -9.55 6.60 14.92
C GLY A 51 -8.64 6.65 13.69
N GLU A 52 -7.87 5.59 13.42
CA GLU A 52 -7.08 5.53 12.18
C GLU A 52 -8.04 5.45 10.99
N PRO A 53 -7.92 6.34 9.98
CA PRO A 53 -8.77 6.27 8.82
C PRO A 53 -8.57 4.92 8.12
N PRO A 54 -9.65 4.28 7.61
CA PRO A 54 -9.50 3.08 6.81
C PRO A 54 -8.56 3.39 5.65
N GLN A 55 -7.49 2.59 5.48
CA GLN A 55 -6.63 2.71 4.31
C GLN A 55 -7.49 2.42 3.08
N LYS A 56 -7.97 3.47 2.40
CA LYS A 56 -8.54 3.33 1.08
C LYS A 56 -7.43 2.76 0.20
N CYS A 57 -7.62 1.54 -0.30
CA CYS A 57 -6.74 0.95 -1.29
C CYS A 57 -6.92 1.70 -2.62
N VAL A 58 -6.36 2.89 -2.72
CA VAL A 58 -6.31 3.63 -3.98
C VAL A 58 -5.26 2.92 -4.84
N LYS A 59 -5.67 2.45 -6.04
CA LYS A 59 -4.73 1.78 -6.95
C LYS A 59 -3.54 2.72 -7.19
N ARG A 60 -2.32 2.18 -7.17
CA ARG A 60 -1.07 2.94 -7.38
C ARG A 60 -1.11 3.85 -8.61
N VAL A 61 -1.80 3.41 -9.67
CA VAL A 61 -2.05 4.18 -10.90
C VAL A 61 -2.75 5.52 -10.63
N TYR A 62 -3.77 5.56 -9.77
CA TYR A 62 -4.47 6.80 -9.45
C TYR A 62 -3.63 7.75 -8.61
N ILE A 63 -2.83 7.22 -7.68
CA ILE A 63 -1.89 8.03 -6.89
C ILE A 63 -0.87 8.69 -7.82
N GLN A 64 -0.27 7.91 -8.73
CA GLN A 64 0.70 8.42 -9.71
C GLN A 64 0.07 9.46 -10.64
N LEU A 65 -1.16 9.22 -11.11
CA LEU A 65 -1.90 10.17 -11.93
C LEU A 65 -2.10 11.50 -11.20
N GLN A 66 -2.57 11.45 -9.95
CA GLN A 66 -2.80 12.64 -9.13
C GLN A 66 -1.50 13.40 -8.87
N SER A 67 -0.40 12.70 -8.57
CA SER A 67 0.92 13.34 -8.42
C SER A 67 1.38 14.04 -9.70
N ARG A 68 1.19 13.42 -10.87
CA ARG A 68 1.57 14.04 -12.16
C ARG A 68 0.75 15.29 -12.46
N LEU A 69 -0.57 15.23 -12.26
CA LEU A 69 -1.45 16.38 -12.44
C LEU A 69 -1.10 17.53 -11.47
N HIS A 70 -0.81 17.20 -10.21
CA HIS A 70 -0.38 18.19 -9.24
C HIS A 70 0.92 18.88 -9.66
N GLN A 71 1.92 18.12 -10.12
CA GLN A 71 3.17 18.69 -10.62
C GLN A 71 2.94 19.63 -11.81
N LEU A 72 2.07 19.27 -12.75
CA LEU A 72 1.71 20.16 -13.85
C LEU A 72 1.11 21.50 -13.38
N CYS A 73 0.25 21.46 -12.35
CA CYS A 73 -0.29 22.69 -11.75
C CYS A 73 0.81 23.55 -11.09
N VAL A 74 1.76 22.91 -10.39
CA VAL A 74 2.90 23.59 -9.78
C VAL A 74 3.78 24.22 -10.85
N ASP A 75 4.16 23.47 -11.88
CA ASP A 75 4.99 23.96 -12.99
C ASP A 75 4.35 25.16 -13.71
N ARG A 76 3.02 25.14 -13.88
CA ARG A 76 2.27 26.25 -14.49
C ARG A 76 2.18 27.47 -13.58
N ARG A 77 2.07 27.27 -12.26
CA ARG A 77 2.05 28.35 -11.26
C ARG A 77 3.42 29.02 -11.18
N ASP A 78 4.48 28.22 -11.18
CA ASP A 78 5.86 28.69 -11.03
C ASP A 78 6.45 29.21 -12.36
N GLY A 79 5.66 29.18 -13.45
CA GLY A 79 6.02 29.73 -14.75
C GLY A 79 6.97 28.86 -15.59
N SER A 80 7.28 27.65 -15.11
CA SER A 80 8.16 26.67 -15.77
C SER A 80 7.54 26.07 -17.03
N LYS A 81 6.20 26.04 -17.13
CA LYS A 81 5.46 25.56 -18.30
C LYS A 81 4.49 26.62 -18.83
N THR A 82 4.43 26.71 -20.15
CA THR A 82 3.42 27.50 -20.85
C THR A 82 2.03 26.87 -20.69
N LEU A 83 0.98 27.63 -21.01
CA LEU A 83 -0.40 27.13 -20.95
C LEU A 83 -0.60 25.94 -21.90
N GLU A 84 0.01 25.96 -23.08
CA GLU A 84 -0.12 24.90 -24.08
C GLU A 84 0.51 23.58 -23.59
N GLU A 85 1.73 23.65 -23.05
CA GLU A 85 2.41 22.48 -22.45
C GLU A 85 1.65 21.92 -21.25
N PHE A 86 1.05 22.79 -20.44
CA PHE A 86 0.18 22.38 -19.34
C PHE A 86 -1.05 21.62 -19.86
N LEU A 87 -1.76 22.16 -20.87
CA LEU A 87 -2.97 21.56 -21.44
C LEU A 87 -2.66 20.23 -22.14
N GLN A 88 -1.56 20.13 -22.87
CA GLN A 88 -1.13 18.89 -23.51
C GLN A 88 -0.73 17.84 -22.47
N GLY A 89 0.01 18.24 -21.43
CA GLY A 89 0.38 17.37 -20.31
C GLY A 89 -0.84 16.89 -19.52
N ALA A 90 -1.79 17.79 -19.24
CA ALA A 90 -3.05 17.42 -18.59
C ALA A 90 -3.80 16.41 -19.46
N GLY A 91 -4.04 16.73 -20.74
CA GLY A 91 -4.72 15.86 -21.71
C GLY A 91 -4.12 14.46 -21.80
N HIS A 92 -2.79 14.33 -21.85
CA HIS A 92 -2.11 13.03 -21.84
C HIS A 92 -2.41 12.22 -20.58
N ASN A 93 -2.47 12.87 -19.42
CA ASN A 93 -2.76 12.23 -18.13
C ASN A 93 -4.23 11.82 -17.99
N ILE A 94 -5.18 12.63 -18.49
CA ILE A 94 -6.63 12.30 -18.46
C ILE A 94 -7.07 11.42 -19.63
N ARG A 95 -6.14 11.03 -20.53
CA ARG A 95 -6.40 10.23 -21.74
C ARG A 95 -7.35 10.94 -22.71
N TRP A 96 -7.08 12.22 -22.99
CA TRP A 96 -7.75 12.95 -24.07
C TRP A 96 -7.09 12.60 -25.41
N LYS A 97 -7.86 12.05 -26.35
CA LYS A 97 -7.43 11.94 -27.75
C LYS A 97 -8.14 13.06 -28.53
N PRO A 98 -7.41 14.00 -29.14
CA PRO A 98 -8.01 14.88 -30.13
C PRO A 98 -8.45 14.02 -31.31
N HIS A 99 -9.75 14.02 -31.62
CA HIS A 99 -10.22 13.58 -32.92
C HIS A 99 -9.88 14.70 -33.91
N GLY A 100 -8.91 14.44 -34.79
CA GLY A 100 -8.67 15.25 -35.98
C GLY A 100 -9.66 14.90 -37.09
#